data_AF-A0A949AY37-F1
#
_entry.id   AF-A0A949AY37-F1
#
_cell.length_a   1.000
_cell.length_b   1.000
_cell.length_c   1.000
_cell.angle_alpha   90.00
_cell.angle_beta   90.00
_cell.angle_gamma   90.00
#
_symmetry.space_group_name_H-M   'P 1'
#
loop_
_entity.id
_entity.type
_entity.pdbx_description
1 polymer ?
#
loop_
_entity_poly.entity_id
_entity_poly.type
_entity_poly.pdbx_seq_one_letter_code
_entity_poly.pdbx_strand_id
1 'polypeptide(L)' 'MSTKNIVIIVLAALFVLFVVQNTRIVEVQLWFWTVSMSRALMLLGTLLIGLIGGWLLGRAKKKNNE' A
#
# COMPACT_ATOMS: atom_id res chain seq x y z
N MET A 1 -22.66 -22.91 5.52
CA MET A 1 -21.78 -21.71 5.51
C MET A 1 -22.60 -20.52 6.00
N SER A 2 -22.18 -19.83 7.05
CA SER A 2 -22.84 -18.58 7.47
C SER A 2 -22.65 -17.51 6.39
N THR A 3 -23.63 -16.63 6.19
CA THR A 3 -23.57 -15.52 5.23
C THR A 3 -22.28 -14.70 5.39
N LYS A 4 -21.81 -14.52 6.63
CA LYS A 4 -20.53 -13.85 6.93
C LYS A 4 -19.33 -14.53 6.26
N ASN A 5 -19.28 -15.86 6.27
CA ASN A 5 -18.17 -16.61 5.68
C ASN A 5 -18.20 -16.53 4.15
N ILE A 6 -19.40 -16.54 3.55
CA ILE A 6 -19.58 -16.37 2.11
C ILE A 6 -19.09 -14.98 1.68
N VAL A 7 -19.49 -13.93 2.42
CA VAL A 7 -19.05 -12.56 2.15
C VAL A 7 -17.52 -12.43 2.25
N ILE A 8 -16.90 -13.03 3.27
CA ILE A 8 -15.44 -13.01 3.43
C ILE A 8 -14.75 -13.72 2.25
N ILE A 9 -15.23 -14.89 1.84
CA ILE A 9 -14.67 -15.64 0.70
C ILE A 9 -14.80 -14.83 -0.60
N VAL A 10 -15.97 -14.23 -0.84
CA VAL A 10 -16.22 -13.39 -2.02
C VAL A 10 -15.29 -12.17 -2.03
N LEU A 11 -15.15 -11.48 -0.89
CA LEU A 11 -14.25 -10.33 -0.78
C LEU A 11 -12.78 -10.73 -0.99
N ALA A 12 -12.36 -11.87 -0.43
CA ALA A 12 -11.01 -12.39 -0.63
C ALA A 12 -10.76 -12.73 -2.11
N ALA A 13 -11.70 -13.38 -2.78
CA ALA A 13 -11.61 -13.69 -4.20
C ALA A 13 -11.54 -12.42 -5.07
N LEU A 14 -12.38 -11.42 -4.77
CA LEU A 14 -12.35 -10.11 -5.44
C LEU A 14 -11.03 -9.38 -5.21
N PHE A 15 -10.47 -9.44 -4.00
CA PHE A 15 -9.18 -8.84 -3.69
C PHE A 15 -8.04 -9.50 -4.48
N VAL A 16 -8.01 -10.83 -4.55
CA VAL A 16 -7.03 -11.57 -5.35
C VAL A 16 -7.18 -11.22 -6.83
N LEU A 17 -8.40 -11.19 -7.36
CA LEU A 17 -8.66 -10.79 -8.75
C LEU A 17 -8.21 -9.35 -9.02
N PHE A 18 -8.50 -8.42 -8.11
CA PHE A 18 -8.04 -7.04 -8.19
C PHE A 18 -6.51 -6.97 -8.24
N VAL A 19 -5.81 -7.69 -7.36
CA VAL A 19 -4.35 -7.74 -7.36
C VAL A 19 -3.83 -8.29 -8.68
N VAL A 20 -4.33 -9.45 -9.13
CA VAL A 20 -3.90 -10.12 -10.37
C VAL A 20 -4.16 -9.24 -11.59
N GLN A 21 -5.32 -8.62 -11.70
CA GLN A 21 -5.64 -7.71 -12.82
C GLN A 21 -4.78 -6.45 -12.82
N ASN A 22 -4.35 -5.99 -11.65
CA ASN A 22 -3.49 -4.81 -11.47
C ASN A 22 -2.00 -5.17 -11.32
N THR A 23 -1.59 -6.38 -11.71
CA THR A 23 -0.17 -6.82 -11.73
C THR A 23 0.68 -6.14 -12.80
N ARG A 24 0.18 -5.13 -13.51
CA ARG A 24 0.99 -4.36 -14.46
C ARG A 24 2.24 -3.83 -13.76
N ILE A 25 3.39 -4.28 -14.24
CA ILE A 25 4.69 -3.80 -13.82
C ILE A 25 4.82 -2.34 -14.26
N VAL A 26 5.23 -1.49 -13.34
CA VAL A 26 5.59 -0.10 -13.60
C VAL A 26 7.04 0.10 -13.25
N GLU A 27 7.71 0.80 -14.14
CA GLU A 27 9.06 1.29 -13.93
C GLU A 27 8.97 2.65 -13.25
N VAL A 28 9.60 2.76 -12.09
CA VAL A 28 9.74 4.02 -11.36
C VAL A 28 11.18 4.46 -11.51
N GLN A 29 11.40 5.60 -12.15
CA GLN A 29 12.70 6.23 -12.23
C GLN A 29 12.90 7.18 -11.05
N LEU A 30 13.81 6.82 -10.17
CA LEU A 30 14.38 7.67 -9.13
C LEU A 30 15.64 8.33 -9.67
N TRP A 31 16.17 9.31 -8.92
CA TRP A 31 17.32 10.15 -9.31
C TRP A 31 18.52 9.37 -9.89
N PHE A 32 18.81 8.17 -9.38
CA PHE A 32 19.89 7.30 -9.88
C PHE A 32 19.48 5.83 -10.07
N TRP A 33 18.21 5.48 -9.81
CA TRP A 33 17.76 4.08 -9.79
C TRP A 33 16.47 3.92 -10.57
N THR A 34 16.37 2.84 -11.35
CA THR A 34 15.09 2.40 -11.93
C THR A 34 14.64 1.15 -11.21
N VAL A 35 13.41 1.18 -10.69
CA VAL A 35 12.83 0.04 -9.97
C VAL A 35 11.57 -0.40 -10.68
N SER A 36 11.51 -1.69 -11.03
CA SER A 36 10.35 -2.29 -11.68
C SER A 36 9.57 -3.12 -10.66
N MET A 37 8.33 -2.73 -10.39
CA MET A 37 7.45 -3.43 -9.45
C MET A 37 5.98 -3.36 -9.89
N SER A 38 5.10 -4.16 -9.28
CA SER A 38 3.67 -4.05 -9.58
C SER A 38 3.11 -2.70 -9.13
N ARG A 39 2.15 -2.14 -9.88
CA ARG A 39 1.44 -0.90 -9.50
C ARG A 39 0.89 -0.94 -8.09
N ALA A 40 0.31 -2.07 -7.69
CA ALA A 40 -0.23 -2.24 -6.35
C ALA A 40 0.86 -2.11 -5.27
N LEU A 41 2.03 -2.73 -5.47
CA LEU A 41 3.14 -2.63 -4.53
C LEU A 41 3.70 -1.21 -4.45
N MET A 42 3.78 -0.52 -5.58
CA MET A 42 4.21 0.89 -5.64
C MET A 42 3.25 1.80 -4.87
N LEU A 43 1.94 1.67 -5.09
CA LEU A 43 0.93 2.47 -4.40
C LEU A 43 0.90 2.19 -2.89
N LEU A 44 1.01 0.92 -2.50
CA LEU A 44 1.02 0.54 -1.09
C LEU A 44 2.31 0.99 -0.39
N GLY A 45 3.46 0.85 -1.04
CA GLY A 45 4.76 1.31 -0.52
C GLY A 45 4.80 2.83 -0.34
N THR A 46 4.36 3.60 -1.34
CA THR A 46 4.31 5.07 -1.25
C THR A 46 3.38 5.56 -0.14
N LEU A 47 2.21 4.93 0.02
CA LEU A 47 1.27 5.22 1.11
C LEU A 47 1.90 4.96 2.49
N LEU A 48 2.55 3.82 2.68
CA LEU A 48 3.21 3.47 3.94
C LEU A 48 4.33 4.45 4.29
N ILE A 49 5.17 4.82 3.31
CA ILE A 49 6.24 5.81 3.50
C ILE A 49 5.64 7.15 3.95
N GLY A 50 4.57 7.61 3.30
CA GLY A 50 3.87 8.84 3.67
C GLY A 50 3.25 8.80 5.09
N LEU A 51 2.58 7.70 5.45
CA LEU A 51 1.99 7.51 6.78
C LEU A 51 3.06 7.48 7.88
N ILE A 52 4.13 6.70 7.69
CA ILE A 52 5.23 6.59 8.66
C ILE A 52 5.93 7.95 8.80
N GLY A 53 6.24 8.60 7.68
CA GLY A 53 6.86 9.93 7.68
C GLY A 53 6.01 10.97 8.41
N GLY A 54 4.71 11.04 8.10
CA GLY A 54 3.78 11.95 8.76
C GLY A 54 3.64 11.66 10.27
N TRP A 55 3.57 10.39 10.66
CA TRP A 55 3.50 9.98 12.06
C TRP A 55 4.77 10.35 12.84
N LEU A 56 5.95 10.10 12.27
CA LEU A 56 7.24 10.45 12.88
C LEU A 56 7.39 11.97 13.03
N LEU A 57 7.06 12.75 11.99
CA LEU A 57 7.09 14.21 12.04
C LEU A 57 6.10 14.78 13.07
N GLY A 58 4.90 14.22 13.16
CA GLY A 58 3.90 14.59 14.17
C GLY A 58 4.41 14.33 15.59
N ARG A 59 5.06 13.18 15.81
CA ARG A 59 5.65 12.81 17.11
C ARG A 59 6.84 13.72 17.47
N ALA A 60 7.69 14.04 16.51
CA ALA A 60 8.80 14.98 16.71
C ALA A 60 8.31 16.39 17.07
N LYS A 61 7.25 16.87 16.41
CA LYS A 61 6.63 18.17 16.72
C LYS A 61 6.00 18.21 18.12
N LYS A 62 5.38 17.11 18.56
CA LYS A 62 4.81 17.02 19.91
C LYS A 62 5.89 17.09 21.00
N LYS A 63 7.05 16.44 20.79
CA LYS A 63 8.18 16.44 21.74
C LYS A 63 8.83 17.82 21.94
N ASN A 64 8.82 18.69 20.92
CA ASN A 64 9.42 20.03 21.01
C ASN A 64 8.51 21.08 21.68
N ASN A 65 7.23 20.75 21.93
CA ASN A 65 6.25 21.65 22.53
C ASN A 65 5.87 21.26 23.98
N GLU A 66 6.56 20.26 24.55
CA GLU A 66 6.53 19.89 25.98
C GLU A 66 7.82 20.40 26.65
#